data_AF-A0A1Y6CQG6-F1
#
_entry.id   AF-A0A1Y6CQG6-F1
#
_cell.length_a   1.000
_cell.length_b   1.000
_cell.length_c   1.000
_cell.angle_alpha   90.00
_cell.angle_beta   90.00
_cell.angle_gamma   90.00
#
_symmetry.space_group_name_H-M   'P 1'
#
loop_
_entity.id
_entity.type
_entity.pdbx_description
1 polymer ?
#
loop_
_entity_poly.entity_id
_entity_poly.type
_entity_poly.pdbx_seq_one_letter_code
_entity_poly.pdbx_strand_id
1 'polypeptide(L)'
;MVFLMACGGGGSKQEPATSSTPTTTPTASPDPLNWPVEEGHFGVPQSSFTLPAPAPGAGLYLLDVQASFPEVDWQNIDRLYIPAGHYKFLRLGNLPERSADKRLIITNSGGQVRVGGLGHYYMFVISGGSHWVLTGRYDALSQTGDADFPGHRGGRFANSQDSYGIMVDDDFVRESVTGLSVSSATDFEVEYLEIKEVGFAGMSMKTDDNGEAVMAGVLLHDNYIHDTGSEGLYIGSTQAQPQHQIRDWEIYNNRILRTGTEAIQLGQLGGHNKVHHNVFGPAALDWRAAFQTYQDNNFQVGIREGFLHVYNNIFIGSAGSSISFFANSVEGDKTENNIGVSFEKNYFTAIRSLGMYMNKSALPNMSYRFSQNTFGGYRYMRDEVYNSSPYGHLLRIANTTTPIELNENTWSGPQQFTNSLENNGVSNNISSSNNSNSEPEALSFVNSGLPDAYDYLSLEMWTETSTLGEKNAVDYKQEDVVTHMGQPYRCAVTVCTSGAVPSEREDLWSPLAPLADDVRIVPGSKWEALGIQRSAK
;
A
#
# COMPACT_ATOMS: atom_id res chain seq x y z
N MET A 1 21.56 -3.90 -55.60
CA MET A 1 21.36 -2.63 -56.33
C MET A 1 19.95 -2.14 -56.05
N VAL A 2 19.72 -1.50 -54.90
CA VAL A 2 18.63 -0.53 -54.64
C VAL A 2 19.13 0.37 -53.51
N PHE A 3 18.76 1.64 -53.60
CA PHE A 3 19.36 2.85 -53.04
C PHE A 3 19.38 2.98 -51.51
N LEU A 4 20.50 3.49 -50.99
CA LEU A 4 20.54 4.30 -49.78
C LEU A 4 19.85 5.65 -50.05
N MET A 5 18.97 6.07 -49.14
CA MET A 5 18.52 7.45 -49.04
C MET A 5 18.74 7.91 -47.60
N ALA A 6 19.68 8.83 -47.45
CA ALA A 6 19.93 9.57 -46.22
C ALA A 6 19.03 10.82 -46.21
N CYS A 7 18.33 11.04 -45.11
CA CYS A 7 17.79 12.35 -44.76
C CYS A 7 18.24 12.67 -43.33
N GLY A 8 19.05 13.72 -43.22
CA GLY A 8 19.31 14.40 -41.96
C GLY A 8 18.11 15.26 -41.57
N GLY A 9 17.88 15.35 -40.27
CA GLY A 9 16.94 16.27 -39.63
C GLY A 9 17.45 16.57 -38.23
N GLY A 10 17.63 17.85 -37.93
CA GLY A 10 18.47 18.35 -36.85
C GLY A 10 17.96 18.03 -35.44
N GLY A 11 18.88 17.66 -34.57
CA GLY A 11 18.65 17.56 -33.14
C GLY A 11 18.56 18.95 -32.51
N SER A 12 17.37 19.34 -32.07
CA SER A 12 17.21 20.35 -31.02
C SER A 12 17.50 19.66 -29.68
N LYS A 13 18.66 19.96 -29.10
CA LYS A 13 18.94 19.67 -27.69
C LYS A 13 17.98 20.52 -26.86
N GLN A 14 17.02 19.88 -26.22
CA GLN A 14 16.28 20.47 -25.11
C GLN A 14 17.23 20.54 -23.92
N GLU A 15 17.53 21.76 -23.47
CA GLU A 15 18.19 21.98 -22.19
C GLU A 15 17.25 21.54 -21.05
N PRO A 16 17.77 20.91 -19.98
CA PRO A 16 16.96 20.60 -18.81
C PRO A 16 16.46 21.89 -18.17
N ALA A 17 15.15 21.96 -17.93
CA ALA A 17 14.51 23.07 -17.24
C ALA A 17 15.17 23.27 -15.87
N THR A 18 15.76 24.44 -15.67
CA THR A 18 16.29 24.87 -14.38
C THR A 18 15.14 25.00 -13.38
N SER A 19 15.18 24.14 -12.36
CA SER A 19 14.34 24.16 -11.17
C SER A 19 14.20 25.57 -10.60
N SER A 20 12.97 26.10 -10.61
CA SER A 20 12.60 27.32 -9.91
C SER A 20 12.50 27.01 -8.42
N THR A 21 13.41 27.58 -7.63
CA THR A 21 13.38 27.50 -6.16
C THR A 21 12.13 28.22 -5.63
N PRO A 22 11.20 27.55 -4.92
CA PRO A 22 10.03 28.22 -4.36
C PRO A 22 10.46 29.15 -3.22
N THR A 23 10.26 30.46 -3.37
CA THR A 23 10.75 31.47 -2.40
C THR A 23 9.70 31.93 -1.38
N THR A 24 8.63 31.17 -1.15
CA THR A 24 7.70 31.46 -0.05
C THR A 24 7.19 30.17 0.55
N THR A 25 7.80 29.74 1.65
CA THR A 25 7.27 28.66 2.49
C THR A 25 5.88 29.10 2.96
N PRO A 26 4.79 28.41 2.59
CA PRO A 26 3.47 28.69 3.12
C PRO A 26 3.54 28.60 4.64
N THR A 27 3.02 29.61 5.35
CA THR A 27 2.91 29.56 6.81
C THR A 27 2.10 28.33 7.18
N ALA A 28 2.72 27.35 7.83
CA ALA A 28 2.06 26.10 8.18
C ALA A 28 0.82 26.40 9.04
N SER A 29 -0.36 25.97 8.57
CA SER A 29 -1.52 25.89 9.43
C SER A 29 -1.18 24.94 10.59
N PRO A 30 -1.55 25.26 11.84
CA PRO A 30 -1.32 24.35 12.96
C PRO A 30 -1.96 22.99 12.67
N ASP A 31 -1.23 21.92 12.99
CA ASP A 31 -1.68 20.55 12.75
C ASP A 31 -2.97 20.26 13.56
N PRO A 32 -4.11 19.95 12.91
CA PRO A 32 -5.38 19.77 13.61
C PRO A 32 -5.39 18.59 14.60
N LEU A 33 -4.49 17.61 14.44
CA LEU A 33 -4.41 16.44 15.32
C LEU A 33 -3.25 16.51 16.33
N ASN A 34 -2.44 17.57 16.31
CA ASN A 34 -1.26 17.74 17.16
C ASN A 34 -0.36 16.48 17.18
N TRP A 35 -0.02 15.97 16.02
CA TRP A 35 0.83 14.80 15.85
C TRP A 35 2.18 15.04 16.53
N PRO A 36 2.61 14.13 17.43
CA PRO A 36 3.74 14.41 18.29
C PRO A 36 5.05 14.51 17.52
N VAL A 37 5.94 15.30 18.10
CA VAL A 37 7.37 15.22 17.84
C VAL A 37 7.97 14.41 18.97
N GLU A 38 8.33 13.17 18.67
CA GLU A 38 9.02 12.28 19.60
C GLU A 38 10.53 12.39 19.40
N GLU A 39 11.27 12.53 20.49
CA GLU A 39 12.74 12.56 20.51
C GLU A 39 13.24 11.40 21.36
N GLY A 40 14.35 10.79 20.95
CA GLY A 40 14.97 9.69 21.68
C GLY A 40 14.24 8.35 21.54
N HIS A 41 13.46 8.16 20.48
CA HIS A 41 12.69 6.95 20.21
C HIS A 41 13.55 5.68 20.30
N PHE A 42 14.81 5.75 19.86
CA PHE A 42 15.77 4.66 19.88
C PHE A 42 16.99 4.93 20.80
N GLY A 43 16.93 5.96 21.64
CA GLY A 43 18.02 6.39 22.51
C GLY A 43 19.29 6.88 21.78
N VAL A 44 20.24 7.43 22.54
CA VAL A 44 21.51 7.93 21.98
C VAL A 44 22.42 6.76 21.61
N PRO A 45 22.87 6.64 20.35
CA PRO A 45 23.73 5.53 19.95
C PRO A 45 25.12 5.63 20.61
N GLN A 46 25.63 4.51 21.08
CA GLN A 46 26.97 4.34 21.63
C GLN A 46 27.94 3.80 20.57
N SER A 47 27.43 3.04 19.60
CA SER A 47 28.19 2.43 18.53
C SER A 47 27.46 2.58 17.19
N SER A 48 28.20 2.89 16.13
CA SER A 48 27.61 3.04 14.80
C SER A 48 28.59 2.62 13.72
N PHE A 49 28.03 2.25 12.57
CA PHE A 49 28.77 1.99 11.34
C PHE A 49 28.09 2.70 10.18
N THR A 50 28.87 3.32 9.30
CA THR A 50 28.35 3.98 8.09
C THR A 50 28.82 3.21 6.88
N LEU A 51 27.87 2.78 6.03
CA LEU A 51 28.18 2.12 4.77
C LEU A 51 28.99 3.04 3.86
N PRO A 52 29.83 2.49 2.96
CA PRO A 52 30.48 3.30 1.94
C PRO A 52 29.42 3.89 0.98
N ALA A 53 29.55 5.18 0.68
CA ALA A 53 28.75 5.80 -0.36
C ALA A 53 29.13 5.21 -1.73
N PRO A 54 28.17 4.80 -2.58
CA PRO A 54 28.48 4.39 -3.93
C PRO A 54 28.91 5.59 -4.78
N ALA A 55 29.53 5.32 -5.93
CA ALA A 55 29.71 6.35 -6.94
C ALA A 55 28.34 6.93 -7.37
N PRO A 56 28.26 8.19 -7.81
CA PRO A 56 27.01 8.78 -8.29
C PRO A 56 26.34 7.91 -9.36
N GLY A 57 25.05 7.59 -9.16
CA GLY A 57 24.27 6.75 -10.07
C GLY A 57 24.63 5.26 -10.07
N ALA A 58 25.53 4.81 -9.19
CA ALA A 58 25.78 3.40 -8.94
C ALA A 58 24.84 2.85 -7.86
N GLY A 59 24.81 1.52 -7.72
CA GLY A 59 24.11 0.85 -6.63
C GLY A 59 25.09 0.29 -5.61
N LEU A 60 24.55 -0.12 -4.46
CA LEU A 60 25.30 -0.84 -3.43
C LEU A 60 24.79 -2.28 -3.34
N TYR A 61 25.67 -3.24 -3.60
CA TYR A 61 25.33 -4.66 -3.63
C TYR A 61 26.08 -5.44 -2.54
N LEU A 62 25.44 -5.65 -1.39
CA LEU A 62 26.03 -6.41 -0.29
C LEU A 62 25.20 -7.68 -0.08
N LEU A 63 25.63 -8.79 -0.68
CA LEU A 63 24.99 -10.10 -0.47
C LEU A 63 25.08 -10.56 0.98
N ASP A 64 26.23 -10.27 1.59
CA ASP A 64 26.52 -10.56 2.98
C ASP A 64 27.20 -9.33 3.57
N VAL A 65 26.42 -8.50 4.24
CA VAL A 65 26.90 -7.27 4.86
C VAL A 65 27.91 -7.57 5.97
N GLN A 66 27.74 -8.68 6.69
CA GLN A 66 28.62 -9.08 7.77
C GLN A 66 29.99 -9.50 7.24
N ALA A 67 30.02 -10.32 6.18
CA ALA A 67 31.28 -10.73 5.54
C ALA A 67 31.97 -9.58 4.78
N SER A 68 31.21 -8.58 4.31
CA SER A 68 31.77 -7.42 3.62
C SER A 68 32.51 -6.47 4.57
N PHE A 69 32.13 -6.45 5.85
CA PHE A 69 32.73 -5.63 6.90
C PHE A 69 32.97 -6.47 8.17
N PRO A 70 33.94 -7.40 8.13
CA PRO A 70 34.20 -8.33 9.24
C PRO A 70 34.76 -7.63 10.49
N GLU A 71 35.22 -6.40 10.38
CA GLU A 71 35.70 -5.56 11.47
C GLU A 71 34.57 -4.95 12.32
N VAL A 72 33.33 -4.98 11.83
CA VAL A 72 32.17 -4.41 12.51
C VAL A 72 31.57 -5.43 13.46
N ASP A 73 31.32 -5.02 14.71
CA ASP A 73 30.61 -5.84 15.68
C ASP A 73 29.09 -5.80 15.43
N TRP A 74 28.63 -6.54 14.42
CA TRP A 74 27.23 -6.60 13.99
C TRP A 74 26.25 -7.02 15.09
N GLN A 75 26.75 -7.63 16.18
CA GLN A 75 25.94 -8.04 17.32
C GLN A 75 25.69 -6.89 18.31
N ASN A 76 26.53 -5.85 18.30
CA ASN A 76 26.48 -4.76 19.28
C ASN A 76 26.52 -3.34 18.69
N ILE A 77 26.57 -3.15 17.36
CA ILE A 77 26.34 -1.80 16.79
C ILE A 77 24.90 -1.35 17.02
N ASP A 78 24.68 -0.08 17.38
CA ASP A 78 23.34 0.47 17.58
C ASP A 78 22.74 1.00 16.27
N ARG A 79 23.60 1.55 15.40
CA ARG A 79 23.21 2.22 14.15
C ARG A 79 23.99 1.68 12.95
N LEU A 80 23.27 1.37 11.89
CA LEU A 80 23.78 1.21 10.55
C LEU A 80 23.30 2.39 9.70
N TYR A 81 24.23 3.28 9.31
CA TYR A 81 23.92 4.44 8.49
C TYR A 81 24.10 4.13 7.00
N ILE A 82 23.10 4.50 6.21
CA ILE A 82 23.15 4.57 4.75
C ILE A 82 23.43 6.04 4.38
N PRO A 83 24.56 6.36 3.72
CA PRO A 83 24.82 7.73 3.29
C PRO A 83 23.75 8.25 2.33
N ALA A 84 23.43 9.54 2.42
CA ALA A 84 22.57 10.20 1.46
C ALA A 84 23.10 10.08 0.03
N GLY A 85 22.19 10.01 -0.93
CA GLY A 85 22.52 9.89 -2.34
C GLY A 85 21.40 9.26 -3.17
N HIS A 86 21.60 9.23 -4.49
CA HIS A 86 20.71 8.57 -5.44
C HIS A 86 21.32 7.25 -5.90
N TYR A 87 20.77 6.16 -5.38
CA TYR A 87 21.21 4.79 -5.58
C TYR A 87 20.45 4.16 -6.73
N LYS A 88 21.17 3.55 -7.68
CA LYS A 88 20.52 2.77 -8.73
C LYS A 88 19.78 1.54 -8.20
N PHE A 89 20.33 0.95 -7.13
CA PHE A 89 19.73 -0.10 -6.33
C PHE A 89 20.47 -0.17 -4.98
N LEU A 90 19.86 -0.77 -3.97
CA LEU A 90 20.46 -1.01 -2.66
C LEU A 90 20.11 -2.42 -2.20
N ARG A 91 21.12 -3.25 -1.95
CA ARG A 91 20.93 -4.60 -1.37
C ARG A 91 21.74 -4.76 -0.10
N LEU A 92 21.05 -5.10 0.98
CA LEU A 92 21.62 -5.46 2.29
C LEU A 92 21.20 -6.89 2.64
N GLY A 93 22.08 -7.85 2.39
CA GLY A 93 21.85 -9.26 2.68
C GLY A 93 22.61 -9.76 3.90
N ASN A 94 22.10 -10.85 4.48
CA ASN A 94 22.63 -11.49 5.67
C ASN A 94 22.76 -10.53 6.87
N LEU A 95 21.69 -9.79 7.19
CA LEU A 95 21.65 -9.03 8.44
C LEU A 95 21.79 -9.97 9.66
N PRO A 96 22.34 -9.47 10.79
CA PRO A 96 22.56 -10.30 11.97
C PRO A 96 21.25 -10.73 12.63
N GLU A 97 21.23 -11.96 13.14
CA GLU A 97 20.27 -12.38 14.18
C GLU A 97 20.67 -11.70 15.49
N ARG A 98 19.74 -11.01 16.15
CA ARG A 98 20.01 -10.27 17.39
C ARG A 98 18.99 -10.64 18.46
N SER A 99 18.99 -9.94 19.59
CA SER A 99 17.97 -10.07 20.63
C SER A 99 17.10 -8.80 20.66
N ALA A 100 15.87 -8.92 21.16
CA ALA A 100 14.91 -7.81 21.19
C ALA A 100 15.41 -6.57 21.98
N ASP A 101 16.29 -6.75 22.96
CA ASP A 101 16.92 -5.68 23.75
C ASP A 101 18.11 -5.01 23.05
N LYS A 102 18.56 -5.54 21.91
CA LYS A 102 19.69 -5.06 21.13
C LYS A 102 19.31 -4.92 19.66
N ARG A 103 18.30 -4.09 19.38
CA ARG A 103 17.84 -3.88 18.00
C ARG A 103 18.90 -3.18 17.14
N LEU A 104 19.06 -3.60 15.89
CA LEU A 104 19.83 -2.82 14.90
C LEU A 104 18.95 -1.76 14.26
N ILE A 105 19.29 -0.48 14.39
CA ILE A 105 18.55 0.58 13.70
C ILE A 105 19.29 0.97 12.41
N ILE A 106 18.62 0.79 11.28
CA ILE A 106 19.12 1.06 9.93
C ILE A 106 18.45 2.33 9.43
N THR A 107 19.21 3.37 9.13
CA THR A 107 18.67 4.70 8.81
C THR A 107 19.57 5.48 7.84
N ASN A 108 19.03 6.51 7.20
CA ASN A 108 19.79 7.43 6.36
C ASN A 108 20.69 8.37 7.20
N SER A 109 21.72 8.94 6.58
CA SER A 109 22.61 9.93 7.19
C SER A 109 23.04 10.99 6.18
N GLY A 110 23.06 12.27 6.60
CA GLY A 110 23.53 13.39 5.80
C GLY A 110 22.62 13.79 4.63
N GLY A 111 21.31 13.55 4.76
CA GLY A 111 20.29 13.83 3.75
C GLY A 111 19.45 12.60 3.38
N GLN A 112 18.77 12.67 2.23
CA GLN A 112 17.90 11.60 1.72
C GLN A 112 18.68 10.48 1.02
N VAL A 113 18.26 9.24 1.28
CA VAL A 113 18.59 8.06 0.47
C VAL A 113 17.45 7.84 -0.52
N ARG A 114 17.69 8.15 -1.80
CA ARG A 114 16.76 7.84 -2.90
C ARG A 114 17.23 6.59 -3.63
N VAL A 115 16.37 5.59 -3.82
CA VAL A 115 16.69 4.34 -4.54
C VAL A 115 15.76 4.16 -5.74
N GLY A 116 16.31 3.94 -6.94
CA GLY A 116 15.53 3.68 -8.16
C GLY A 116 15.72 4.70 -9.30
N GLY A 117 14.90 4.64 -10.35
CA GLY A 117 14.85 5.66 -11.43
C GLY A 117 16.03 5.59 -12.41
N LEU A 118 16.89 4.57 -12.26
CA LEU A 118 18.14 4.40 -13.01
C LEU A 118 18.18 3.08 -13.79
N GLY A 119 17.00 2.51 -14.06
CA GLY A 119 16.78 1.37 -14.96
C GLY A 119 17.29 0.03 -14.44
N HIS A 120 17.29 -0.19 -13.13
CA HIS A 120 17.68 -1.47 -12.52
C HIS A 120 16.49 -2.42 -12.34
N TYR A 121 16.72 -3.73 -12.23
CA TYR A 121 15.65 -4.76 -12.20
C TYR A 121 15.18 -5.14 -10.78
N TYR A 122 15.75 -4.50 -9.76
CA TYR A 122 15.26 -4.46 -8.37
C TYR A 122 15.76 -3.15 -7.76
N MET A 123 15.06 -2.66 -6.73
CA MET A 123 15.35 -1.36 -6.13
C MET A 123 16.01 -1.53 -4.75
N PHE A 124 15.24 -1.63 -3.67
CA PHE A 124 15.76 -1.83 -2.32
C PHE A 124 15.46 -3.25 -1.83
N VAL A 125 16.49 -4.04 -1.56
CA VAL A 125 16.37 -5.42 -1.07
C VAL A 125 17.07 -5.56 0.28
N ILE A 126 16.34 -6.07 1.27
CA ILE A 126 16.87 -6.44 2.58
C ILE A 126 16.62 -7.92 2.83
N SER A 127 17.60 -8.63 3.39
CA SER A 127 17.39 -10.04 3.74
C SER A 127 18.22 -10.50 4.94
N GLY A 128 17.69 -11.47 5.67
CA GLY A 128 18.34 -12.05 6.84
C GLY A 128 18.00 -11.33 8.14
N GLY A 129 18.31 -11.99 9.25
CA GLY A 129 18.40 -11.38 10.57
C GLY A 129 17.08 -11.21 11.31
N SER A 130 17.22 -10.78 12.55
CA SER A 130 16.12 -10.49 13.45
C SER A 130 16.39 -9.26 14.31
N HIS A 131 15.32 -8.67 14.82
CA HIS A 131 15.39 -7.50 15.71
C HIS A 131 16.15 -6.34 15.09
N TRP A 132 15.73 -5.93 13.90
CA TRP A 132 16.21 -4.70 13.25
C TRP A 132 15.05 -3.78 12.90
N VAL A 133 15.34 -2.49 12.78
CA VAL A 133 14.38 -1.45 12.38
C VAL A 133 14.94 -0.75 11.16
N LEU A 134 14.18 -0.66 10.08
CA LEU A 134 14.48 0.21 8.95
C LEU A 134 13.65 1.48 9.08
N THR A 135 14.31 2.63 9.20
CA THR A 135 13.61 3.89 9.44
C THR A 135 14.20 5.08 8.70
N GLY A 136 13.35 5.87 8.05
CA GLY A 136 13.66 7.21 7.53
C GLY A 136 13.30 8.34 8.50
N ARG A 137 12.89 8.00 9.74
CA ARG A 137 12.44 8.97 10.75
C ARG A 137 13.57 9.88 11.20
N TYR A 138 13.34 11.18 11.13
CA TYR A 138 14.21 12.17 11.78
C TYR A 138 13.98 12.22 13.30
N ASP A 139 15.03 11.94 14.06
CA ASP A 139 15.08 12.06 15.52
C ASP A 139 16.49 12.50 15.92
N ALA A 140 16.61 13.71 16.46
CA ALA A 140 17.90 14.33 16.71
C ALA A 140 18.64 13.64 17.85
N LEU A 141 17.91 13.18 18.88
CA LEU A 141 18.51 12.48 20.02
C LEU A 141 18.89 11.04 19.65
N SER A 142 18.06 10.36 18.85
CA SER A 142 18.36 9.01 18.36
C SER A 142 19.42 8.98 17.26
N GLN A 143 19.77 10.16 16.72
CA GLN A 143 20.64 10.36 15.56
C GLN A 143 20.16 9.57 14.34
N THR A 144 18.86 9.58 14.06
CA THR A 144 18.30 8.94 12.86
C THR A 144 17.75 10.00 11.91
N GLY A 145 17.72 9.69 10.62
CA GLY A 145 17.19 10.58 9.60
C GLY A 145 17.96 11.89 9.42
N ASP A 146 17.31 12.86 8.76
CA ASP A 146 17.84 14.19 8.53
C ASP A 146 16.74 15.24 8.73
N ALA A 147 17.09 16.42 9.28
CA ALA A 147 16.12 17.46 9.59
C ALA A 147 15.43 18.03 8.35
N ASP A 148 16.14 18.02 7.22
CA ASP A 148 15.63 18.48 5.92
C ASP A 148 14.72 17.44 5.25
N PHE A 149 14.78 16.17 5.71
CA PHE A 149 13.95 15.06 5.23
C PHE A 149 13.18 14.34 6.36
N PRO A 150 12.22 15.03 6.99
CA PRO A 150 11.56 14.54 8.19
C PRO A 150 10.23 13.79 7.94
N GLY A 151 9.81 13.65 6.69
CA GLY A 151 8.53 13.05 6.31
C GLY A 151 7.33 13.75 6.97
N HIS A 152 6.37 12.95 7.42
CA HIS A 152 5.16 13.45 8.10
C HIS A 152 5.39 13.81 9.59
N ARG A 153 6.63 13.79 10.10
CA ARG A 153 6.94 14.15 11.50
C ARG A 153 6.35 15.51 11.87
N GLY A 154 5.70 15.57 13.04
CA GLY A 154 5.02 16.77 13.52
C GLY A 154 3.74 17.12 12.75
N GLY A 155 3.12 16.15 12.08
CA GLY A 155 1.82 16.32 11.44
C GLY A 155 1.86 16.84 10.02
N ARG A 156 3.02 16.77 9.35
CA ARG A 156 3.24 17.34 8.01
C ARG A 156 2.69 16.52 6.85
N PHE A 157 1.62 15.75 7.08
CA PHE A 157 1.05 14.82 6.10
C PHE A 157 0.79 15.49 4.73
N ALA A 158 0.16 16.67 4.72
CA ALA A 158 -0.21 17.41 3.50
C ALA A 158 0.95 17.82 2.58
N ASN A 159 2.18 17.87 3.10
CA ASN A 159 3.38 18.33 2.38
C ASN A 159 4.56 17.38 2.63
N SER A 160 4.28 16.10 2.84
CA SER A 160 5.30 15.11 3.23
C SER A 160 5.91 14.36 2.04
N GLN A 161 5.33 14.47 0.85
CA GLN A 161 5.87 13.86 -0.37
C GLN A 161 7.28 14.38 -0.66
N ASP A 162 8.15 13.47 -1.10
CA ASP A 162 9.58 13.64 -1.37
C ASP A 162 10.42 14.12 -0.16
N SER A 163 9.84 14.16 1.05
CA SER A 163 10.48 14.67 2.26
C SER A 163 10.92 13.58 3.24
N TYR A 164 10.81 12.31 2.88
CA TYR A 164 11.23 11.20 3.75
C TYR A 164 12.73 10.93 3.63
N GLY A 165 13.37 10.55 4.74
CA GLY A 165 14.81 10.27 4.78
C GLY A 165 15.23 9.07 3.93
N ILE A 166 14.33 8.11 3.74
CA ILE A 166 14.49 6.98 2.81
C ILE A 166 13.30 7.01 1.84
N MET A 167 13.61 7.15 0.56
CA MET A 167 12.66 7.17 -0.54
C MET A 167 13.03 6.11 -1.59
N VAL A 168 12.05 5.33 -2.02
CA VAL A 168 12.19 4.39 -3.13
C VAL A 168 11.29 4.87 -4.27
N ASP A 169 11.89 5.20 -5.40
CA ASP A 169 11.23 5.89 -6.51
C ASP A 169 11.81 5.41 -7.84
N ASP A 170 11.01 4.69 -8.64
CA ASP A 170 11.48 4.16 -9.93
C ASP A 170 11.22 5.09 -11.11
N ASP A 171 10.57 6.24 -10.91
CA ASP A 171 10.07 7.08 -11.99
C ASP A 171 9.27 6.27 -13.05
N PHE A 172 8.60 5.18 -12.63
CA PHE A 172 7.94 4.19 -13.48
C PHE A 172 8.80 3.64 -14.64
N VAL A 173 10.13 3.60 -14.49
CA VAL A 173 11.04 3.13 -15.55
C VAL A 173 10.80 1.66 -15.92
N ARG A 174 10.24 0.84 -15.02
CA ARG A 174 9.87 -0.55 -15.27
C ARG A 174 8.53 -0.94 -14.66
N GLU A 175 7.76 -1.75 -15.38
CA GLU A 175 6.45 -2.25 -14.93
C GLU A 175 6.52 -3.37 -13.89
N SER A 176 7.63 -4.12 -13.79
CA SER A 176 7.70 -5.36 -13.00
C SER A 176 8.56 -5.26 -11.75
N VAL A 177 8.85 -4.05 -11.25
CA VAL A 177 9.74 -3.84 -10.10
C VAL A 177 8.98 -3.58 -8.83
N THR A 178 9.50 -4.13 -7.73
CA THR A 178 9.06 -3.82 -6.38
C THR A 178 9.99 -2.79 -5.76
N GLY A 179 9.42 -1.86 -4.98
CA GLY A 179 10.17 -0.86 -4.23
C GLY A 179 11.07 -1.48 -3.16
N LEU A 180 10.48 -1.93 -2.04
CA LEU A 180 11.20 -2.61 -0.97
C LEU A 180 10.86 -4.10 -0.95
N SER A 181 11.88 -4.94 -1.05
CA SER A 181 11.76 -6.40 -0.88
C SER A 181 12.43 -6.86 0.40
N VAL A 182 11.71 -7.60 1.24
CA VAL A 182 12.25 -8.24 2.46
C VAL A 182 12.07 -9.75 2.38
N SER A 183 13.14 -10.51 2.63
CA SER A 183 13.11 -11.98 2.64
C SER A 183 13.97 -12.57 3.76
N SER A 184 13.64 -13.77 4.22
CA SER A 184 14.46 -14.53 5.18
C SER A 184 14.79 -13.76 6.48
N ALA A 185 13.86 -12.95 6.97
CA ALA A 185 14.00 -12.16 8.20
C ALA A 185 12.78 -12.36 9.12
N THR A 186 12.92 -12.05 10.40
CA THR A 186 11.84 -12.08 11.40
C THR A 186 12.03 -10.93 12.41
N ASP A 187 11.02 -10.62 13.21
CA ASP A 187 11.09 -9.69 14.33
C ASP A 187 11.65 -8.31 13.98
N PHE A 188 11.21 -7.76 12.84
CA PHE A 188 11.71 -6.47 12.33
C PHE A 188 10.61 -5.41 12.24
N GLU A 189 11.03 -4.15 12.13
CA GLU A 189 10.15 -2.99 12.04
C GLU A 189 10.52 -2.15 10.82
N VAL A 190 9.52 -1.66 10.09
CA VAL A 190 9.70 -0.75 8.94
C VAL A 190 8.79 0.45 9.13
N GLU A 191 9.39 1.63 9.25
CA GLU A 191 8.67 2.87 9.46
C GLU A 191 9.27 4.09 8.75
N TYR A 192 8.45 5.11 8.48
CA TYR A 192 8.91 6.36 7.87
C TYR A 192 9.66 6.16 6.55
N LEU A 193 9.15 5.28 5.68
CA LEU A 193 9.57 5.19 4.29
C LEU A 193 8.56 5.84 3.36
N GLU A 194 9.07 6.42 2.28
CA GLU A 194 8.29 6.78 1.10
C GLU A 194 8.61 5.82 -0.04
N ILE A 195 7.57 5.26 -0.67
CA ILE A 195 7.72 4.44 -1.87
C ILE A 195 6.74 4.94 -2.92
N LYS A 196 7.24 5.36 -4.07
CA LYS A 196 6.42 5.93 -5.14
C LYS A 196 6.84 5.49 -6.53
N GLU A 197 5.91 5.58 -7.46
CA GLU A 197 6.17 5.44 -8.90
C GLU A 197 6.90 4.12 -9.25
N VAL A 198 6.52 3.04 -8.56
CA VAL A 198 7.05 1.68 -8.80
C VAL A 198 6.08 0.87 -9.65
N GLY A 199 6.58 0.09 -10.60
CA GLY A 199 5.71 -0.59 -11.56
C GLY A 199 4.85 -1.72 -11.01
N PHE A 200 5.36 -2.51 -10.06
CA PHE A 200 4.61 -3.64 -9.52
C PHE A 200 4.10 -3.35 -8.10
N ALA A 201 4.87 -3.71 -7.07
CA ALA A 201 4.46 -3.57 -5.67
C ALA A 201 5.28 -2.52 -4.93
N GLY A 202 4.65 -1.72 -4.08
CA GLY A 202 5.37 -0.84 -3.14
C GLY A 202 6.34 -1.63 -2.26
N MET A 203 5.81 -2.63 -1.55
CA MET A 203 6.61 -3.58 -0.78
C MET A 203 6.26 -5.03 -1.10
N SER A 204 7.26 -5.89 -1.19
CA SER A 204 7.12 -7.35 -1.21
C SER A 204 7.84 -7.95 -0.01
N MET A 205 7.11 -8.59 0.90
CA MET A 205 7.72 -9.25 2.05
C MET A 205 7.37 -10.72 2.04
N LYS A 206 8.34 -11.53 1.58
CA LYS A 206 8.14 -12.96 1.39
C LYS A 206 9.44 -13.76 1.38
N THR A 207 9.33 -15.04 1.71
CA THR A 207 10.35 -16.06 1.45
C THR A 207 9.70 -17.12 0.57
N ASP A 208 9.94 -17.03 -0.73
CA ASP A 208 9.33 -17.94 -1.71
C ASP A 208 9.84 -19.38 -1.54
N ASP A 209 8.96 -20.34 -1.83
CA ASP A 209 9.27 -21.77 -1.99
C ASP A 209 9.91 -22.47 -0.78
N ASN A 210 9.72 -21.91 0.42
CA ASN A 210 10.20 -22.47 1.67
C ASN A 210 9.07 -22.56 2.71
N GLY A 211 8.40 -23.72 2.77
CA GLY A 211 7.28 -23.96 3.69
C GLY A 211 7.63 -23.99 5.17
N GLU A 212 8.90 -24.21 5.50
CA GLU A 212 9.40 -24.22 6.88
C GLU A 212 9.77 -22.82 7.37
N ALA A 213 9.93 -21.84 6.46
CA ALA A 213 10.24 -20.48 6.84
C ALA A 213 9.04 -19.81 7.52
N VAL A 214 9.34 -19.03 8.55
CA VAL A 214 8.38 -18.20 9.27
C VAL A 214 8.93 -16.78 9.30
N MET A 215 8.12 -15.82 8.87
CA MET A 215 8.40 -14.39 9.01
C MET A 215 7.44 -13.86 10.08
N ALA A 216 7.93 -13.75 11.31
CA ALA A 216 7.11 -13.44 12.48
C ALA A 216 7.40 -12.06 13.10
N GLY A 217 6.50 -11.55 13.94
CA GLY A 217 6.80 -10.42 14.84
C GLY A 217 7.13 -9.11 14.12
N VAL A 218 6.52 -8.86 12.96
CA VAL A 218 6.83 -7.69 12.13
C VAL A 218 5.91 -6.52 12.45
N LEU A 219 6.51 -5.34 12.57
CA LEU A 219 5.79 -4.07 12.70
C LEU A 219 5.95 -3.27 11.40
N LEU A 220 4.85 -2.95 10.74
CA LEU A 220 4.85 -2.15 9.51
C LEU A 220 3.96 -0.92 9.72
N HIS A 221 4.56 0.25 9.92
CA HIS A 221 3.77 1.44 10.25
C HIS A 221 4.37 2.77 9.83
N ASP A 222 3.51 3.79 9.76
CA ASP A 222 3.91 5.16 9.42
C ASP A 222 4.63 5.27 8.06
N ASN A 223 4.36 4.34 7.14
CA ASN A 223 4.89 4.37 5.78
C ASN A 223 3.93 5.08 4.83
N TYR A 224 4.50 5.65 3.78
CA TYR A 224 3.77 6.31 2.71
C TYR A 224 4.11 5.66 1.38
N ILE A 225 3.17 4.88 0.86
CA ILE A 225 3.30 4.21 -0.43
C ILE A 225 2.25 4.80 -1.34
N HIS A 226 2.64 5.28 -2.51
CA HIS A 226 1.68 5.84 -3.44
C HIS A 226 2.07 5.72 -4.90
N ASP A 227 1.08 5.81 -5.79
CA ASP A 227 1.32 5.78 -7.24
C ASP A 227 2.11 4.54 -7.64
N THR A 228 1.56 3.36 -7.33
CA THR A 228 2.13 2.08 -7.76
C THR A 228 1.39 1.55 -8.98
N GLY A 229 2.11 0.95 -9.92
CA GLY A 229 1.55 0.45 -11.18
C GLY A 229 0.64 -0.76 -10.97
N SER A 230 0.87 -1.52 -9.89
CA SER A 230 0.02 -2.62 -9.49
C SER A 230 -0.30 -2.51 -8.00
N GLU A 231 0.36 -3.28 -7.14
CA GLU A 231 -0.03 -3.45 -5.75
C GLU A 231 0.63 -2.41 -4.82
N GLY A 232 0.01 -2.13 -3.67
CA GLY A 232 0.67 -1.38 -2.60
C GLY A 232 1.59 -2.29 -1.78
N LEU A 233 1.01 -3.32 -1.18
CA LEU A 233 1.70 -4.30 -0.33
C LEU A 233 1.43 -5.74 -0.81
N TYR A 234 2.50 -6.48 -1.11
CA TYR A 234 2.47 -7.93 -1.39
C TYR A 234 3.18 -8.68 -0.26
N ILE A 235 2.43 -9.14 0.74
CA ILE A 235 2.97 -9.82 1.91
C ILE A 235 2.55 -11.29 1.85
N GLY A 236 3.53 -12.19 1.86
CA GLY A 236 3.30 -13.61 1.67
C GLY A 236 2.94 -13.99 0.24
N SER A 237 3.32 -15.21 -0.16
CA SER A 237 3.06 -15.69 -1.52
C SER A 237 1.62 -16.18 -1.70
N THR A 238 1.00 -15.89 -2.84
CA THR A 238 -0.29 -16.47 -3.26
C THR A 238 -0.13 -17.71 -4.14
N GLN A 239 1.11 -18.14 -4.38
CA GLN A 239 1.43 -19.31 -5.20
C GLN A 239 1.15 -20.63 -4.46
N ALA A 240 1.26 -21.75 -5.20
CA ALA A 240 1.10 -23.08 -4.63
C ALA A 240 2.16 -23.39 -3.56
N GLN A 241 1.82 -24.26 -2.61
CA GLN A 241 2.72 -24.75 -1.58
C GLN A 241 3.96 -25.45 -2.19
N PRO A 242 5.12 -25.43 -1.51
CA PRO A 242 5.35 -24.94 -0.14
C PRO A 242 5.64 -23.44 -0.08
N GLN A 243 4.98 -22.71 0.82
CA GLN A 243 5.22 -21.28 1.03
C GLN A 243 5.35 -20.97 2.52
N HIS A 244 6.21 -20.00 2.84
CA HIS A 244 6.48 -19.57 4.22
C HIS A 244 5.22 -19.09 4.94
N GLN A 245 5.24 -19.04 6.28
CA GLN A 245 4.15 -18.45 7.08
C GLN A 245 4.45 -17.00 7.47
N ILE A 246 3.40 -16.18 7.46
CA ILE A 246 3.38 -14.81 8.01
C ILE A 246 2.69 -14.86 9.36
N ARG A 247 3.38 -14.51 10.46
CA ARG A 247 2.83 -14.64 11.82
C ARG A 247 3.01 -13.43 12.70
N ASP A 248 2.01 -13.09 13.49
CA ASP A 248 2.16 -12.09 14.55
C ASP A 248 2.59 -10.70 14.01
N TRP A 249 2.05 -10.31 12.85
CA TRP A 249 2.28 -8.99 12.24
C TRP A 249 1.33 -7.93 12.78
N GLU A 250 1.81 -6.70 12.89
CA GLU A 250 0.98 -5.52 13.15
C GLU A 250 1.23 -4.46 12.07
N ILE A 251 0.20 -4.17 11.26
CA ILE A 251 0.25 -3.23 10.15
C ILE A 251 -0.64 -2.04 10.48
N TYR A 252 -0.06 -0.85 10.68
CA TYR A 252 -0.84 0.30 11.15
C TYR A 252 -0.32 1.67 10.74
N ASN A 253 -1.20 2.69 10.71
CA ASN A 253 -0.83 4.07 10.36
C ASN A 253 -0.10 4.22 9.01
N ASN A 254 -0.32 3.30 8.07
CA ASN A 254 0.22 3.44 6.73
C ASN A 254 -0.77 4.19 5.83
N ARG A 255 -0.21 5.02 4.94
CA ARG A 255 -0.92 5.61 3.80
C ARG A 255 -0.50 4.84 2.56
N ILE A 256 -1.38 4.00 2.04
CA ILE A 256 -1.13 3.20 0.83
C ILE A 256 -2.12 3.67 -0.23
N LEU A 257 -1.73 4.60 -1.08
CA LEU A 257 -2.65 5.39 -1.91
C LEU A 257 -2.41 5.15 -3.41
N ARG A 258 -3.45 5.33 -4.24
CA ARG A 258 -3.31 5.30 -5.72
C ARG A 258 -2.57 4.08 -6.27
N THR A 259 -3.04 2.90 -5.89
CA THR A 259 -2.50 1.63 -6.41
C THR A 259 -3.24 1.22 -7.68
N GLY A 260 -2.51 0.78 -8.70
CA GLY A 260 -3.10 0.29 -9.95
C GLY A 260 -4.05 -0.89 -9.72
N THR A 261 -3.67 -1.81 -8.85
CA THR A 261 -4.46 -2.98 -8.43
C THR A 261 -4.70 -2.96 -6.92
N GLU A 262 -4.51 -4.07 -6.21
CA GLU A 262 -4.69 -4.22 -4.77
C GLU A 262 -3.90 -3.19 -3.94
N ALA A 263 -4.53 -2.57 -2.96
CA ALA A 263 -3.79 -1.80 -1.97
C ALA A 263 -2.95 -2.72 -1.08
N ILE A 264 -3.51 -3.88 -0.71
CA ILE A 264 -2.85 -4.83 0.17
C ILE A 264 -3.27 -6.27 -0.12
N GLN A 265 -2.27 -7.14 -0.20
CA GLN A 265 -2.40 -8.58 -0.26
C GLN A 265 -1.64 -9.21 0.91
N LEU A 266 -2.37 -9.96 1.73
CA LEU A 266 -1.84 -10.72 2.86
C LEU A 266 -2.06 -12.20 2.64
N GLY A 267 -1.05 -12.91 2.13
CA GLY A 267 -1.04 -14.36 1.95
C GLY A 267 -0.39 -15.10 3.11
N GLN A 268 -0.69 -16.39 3.21
CA GLN A 268 -0.04 -17.34 4.13
C GLN A 268 -0.10 -16.95 5.61
N LEU A 269 -1.18 -16.29 6.04
CA LEU A 269 -1.31 -15.83 7.42
C LEU A 269 -1.50 -17.00 8.39
N GLY A 270 -0.74 -16.94 9.48
CA GLY A 270 -0.86 -17.75 10.68
C GLY A 270 -0.63 -16.88 11.94
N GLY A 271 -0.73 -17.43 13.14
CA GLY A 271 -0.52 -16.67 14.39
C GLY A 271 -1.56 -15.57 14.59
N HIS A 272 -1.20 -14.47 15.28
CA HIS A 272 -2.11 -13.38 15.61
C HIS A 272 -1.76 -12.08 14.87
N ASN A 273 -2.36 -11.86 13.71
CA ASN A 273 -2.09 -10.68 12.90
C ASN A 273 -3.11 -9.56 13.15
N LYS A 274 -2.65 -8.33 13.05
CA LYS A 274 -3.47 -7.12 13.15
C LYS A 274 -3.23 -6.18 11.98
N VAL A 275 -4.31 -5.62 11.45
CA VAL A 275 -4.28 -4.55 10.46
C VAL A 275 -5.20 -3.45 10.95
N HIS A 276 -4.67 -2.29 11.33
CA HIS A 276 -5.50 -1.24 11.89
C HIS A 276 -5.02 0.18 11.65
N HIS A 277 -5.95 1.13 11.65
CA HIS A 277 -5.62 2.55 11.55
C HIS A 277 -4.82 2.91 10.28
N ASN A 278 -5.07 2.21 9.17
CA ASN A 278 -4.47 2.53 7.88
C ASN A 278 -5.49 3.21 6.95
N VAL A 279 -4.98 3.92 5.95
CA VAL A 279 -5.77 4.30 4.77
C VAL A 279 -5.22 3.57 3.55
N PHE A 280 -6.05 2.72 2.98
CA PHE A 280 -5.78 1.93 1.78
C PHE A 280 -6.63 2.46 0.61
N GLY A 281 -5.99 3.05 -0.38
CA GLY A 281 -6.56 3.50 -1.63
C GLY A 281 -6.59 5.02 -1.81
N PRO A 282 -7.12 5.52 -2.93
CA PRO A 282 -7.89 4.80 -3.94
C PRO A 282 -7.11 3.65 -4.59
N ALA A 283 -7.66 2.44 -4.54
CA ALA A 283 -7.09 1.23 -5.15
C ALA A 283 -7.83 0.85 -6.43
N ALA A 284 -7.30 -0.13 -7.16
CA ALA A 284 -7.84 -0.57 -8.44
C ALA A 284 -8.00 0.59 -9.44
N LEU A 285 -7.02 1.50 -9.49
CA LEU A 285 -7.02 2.61 -10.44
C LEU A 285 -6.86 2.14 -11.88
N ASP A 286 -6.15 1.04 -12.10
CA ASP A 286 -5.91 0.42 -13.40
C ASP A 286 -6.94 -0.68 -13.72
N TRP A 287 -8.13 -0.67 -13.13
CA TRP A 287 -9.12 -1.75 -13.27
C TRP A 287 -9.56 -2.06 -14.71
N ARG A 288 -9.38 -1.14 -15.66
CA ARG A 288 -9.64 -1.36 -17.08
C ARG A 288 -8.49 -2.12 -17.77
N ALA A 289 -7.27 -2.02 -17.25
CA ALA A 289 -6.08 -2.60 -17.85
C ALA A 289 -5.20 -3.44 -16.90
N ALA A 290 -5.72 -3.82 -15.73
CA ALA A 290 -5.03 -4.62 -14.73
C ALA A 290 -4.39 -5.88 -15.34
N PHE A 291 -3.24 -6.29 -14.79
CA PHE A 291 -2.39 -7.33 -15.36
C PHE A 291 -3.07 -8.71 -15.47
N GLN A 292 -4.14 -8.95 -14.70
CA GLN A 292 -4.95 -10.16 -14.79
C GLN A 292 -6.39 -9.91 -14.31
N THR A 293 -7.34 -10.64 -14.89
CA THR A 293 -8.74 -10.66 -14.42
C THR A 293 -8.81 -10.98 -12.92
N TYR A 294 -9.59 -10.17 -12.20
CA TYR A 294 -9.82 -10.28 -10.75
C TYR A 294 -8.60 -9.92 -9.88
N GLN A 295 -7.56 -9.31 -10.44
CA GLN A 295 -6.45 -8.68 -9.71
C GLN A 295 -6.67 -7.16 -9.69
N ASP A 296 -7.83 -6.78 -9.17
CA ASP A 296 -8.34 -5.40 -9.13
C ASP A 296 -9.19 -5.20 -7.85
N ASN A 297 -8.79 -5.87 -6.77
CA ASN A 297 -9.42 -5.76 -5.45
C ASN A 297 -8.86 -4.56 -4.67
N ASN A 298 -9.32 -4.36 -3.43
CA ASN A 298 -8.62 -3.47 -2.49
C ASN A 298 -7.76 -4.29 -1.53
N PHE A 299 -8.41 -5.19 -0.79
CA PHE A 299 -7.78 -6.02 0.23
C PHE A 299 -7.97 -7.51 -0.06
N GLN A 300 -6.86 -8.23 -0.24
CA GLN A 300 -6.86 -9.69 -0.34
C GLN A 300 -6.25 -10.34 0.90
N VAL A 301 -6.92 -11.38 1.42
CA VAL A 301 -6.52 -12.14 2.60
C VAL A 301 -6.47 -13.63 2.30
N GLY A 302 -5.36 -14.27 2.62
CA GLY A 302 -5.13 -15.71 2.60
C GLY A 302 -4.74 -16.21 3.99
N ILE A 303 -5.69 -16.77 4.74
CA ILE A 303 -5.45 -17.31 6.09
C ILE A 303 -5.31 -18.84 6.07
N ARG A 304 -4.38 -19.35 6.88
CA ARG A 304 -4.11 -20.78 7.05
C ARG A 304 -4.47 -21.27 8.45
N GLU A 305 -4.18 -20.48 9.48
CA GLU A 305 -4.52 -20.77 10.88
C GLU A 305 -4.49 -19.48 11.74
N GLY A 306 -4.81 -19.57 13.02
CA GLY A 306 -4.64 -18.51 14.00
C GLY A 306 -5.78 -17.49 14.07
N PHE A 307 -5.42 -16.21 14.10
CA PHE A 307 -6.30 -15.06 14.25
C PHE A 307 -5.86 -13.89 13.37
N LEU A 308 -6.81 -13.27 12.67
CA LEU A 308 -6.62 -11.99 11.99
C LEU A 308 -7.64 -10.98 12.52
N HIS A 309 -7.17 -9.82 12.99
CA HIS A 309 -8.00 -8.70 13.39
C HIS A 309 -7.78 -7.49 12.49
N VAL A 310 -8.80 -7.09 11.75
CA VAL A 310 -8.79 -5.94 10.85
C VAL A 310 -9.73 -4.88 11.41
N TYR A 311 -9.21 -3.75 11.88
CA TYR A 311 -10.07 -2.74 12.53
C TYR A 311 -9.67 -1.30 12.33
N ASN A 312 -10.65 -0.40 12.37
CA ASN A 312 -10.42 1.05 12.29
C ASN A 312 -9.67 1.50 11.03
N ASN A 313 -9.72 0.73 9.92
CA ASN A 313 -9.11 1.11 8.65
C ASN A 313 -10.12 1.81 7.73
N ILE A 314 -9.57 2.54 6.76
CA ILE A 314 -10.31 3.10 5.64
C ILE A 314 -9.82 2.41 4.35
N PHE A 315 -10.75 1.88 3.57
CA PHE A 315 -10.51 1.25 2.27
C PHE A 315 -11.30 1.99 1.18
N ILE A 316 -10.59 2.55 0.20
CA ILE A 316 -11.16 3.38 -0.87
C ILE A 316 -10.86 2.72 -2.21
N GLY A 317 -11.87 2.50 -3.03
CA GLY A 317 -11.70 1.99 -4.39
C GLY A 317 -11.58 0.47 -4.43
N SER A 318 -12.42 -0.17 -5.23
CA SER A 318 -12.27 -1.57 -5.64
C SER A 318 -12.99 -1.80 -6.97
N ALA A 319 -12.47 -2.71 -7.80
CA ALA A 319 -13.15 -3.12 -9.01
C ALA A 319 -13.66 -4.57 -8.93
N GLY A 320 -12.87 -5.51 -8.42
CA GLY A 320 -13.27 -6.91 -8.20
C GLY A 320 -14.11 -7.05 -6.94
N SER A 321 -13.44 -7.05 -5.80
CA SER A 321 -14.04 -7.02 -4.47
C SER A 321 -13.29 -6.03 -3.58
N SER A 322 -13.98 -5.36 -2.65
CA SER A 322 -13.27 -4.61 -1.61
C SER A 322 -12.49 -5.54 -0.68
N ILE A 323 -13.06 -6.73 -0.39
CA ILE A 323 -12.40 -7.80 0.36
C ILE A 323 -12.44 -9.10 -0.46
N SER A 324 -11.27 -9.71 -0.69
CA SER A 324 -11.16 -11.07 -1.22
C SER A 324 -10.58 -11.97 -0.15
N PHE A 325 -11.42 -12.83 0.43
CA PHE A 325 -11.08 -13.64 1.59
C PHE A 325 -10.99 -15.13 1.28
N PHE A 326 -9.81 -15.69 1.50
CA PHE A 326 -9.46 -17.07 1.22
C PHE A 326 -8.96 -17.76 2.50
N ALA A 327 -9.72 -18.75 2.95
CA ALA A 327 -9.19 -19.74 3.89
C ALA A 327 -8.54 -20.88 3.10
N ASN A 328 -7.33 -21.30 3.47
CA ASN A 328 -6.59 -22.36 2.79
C ASN A 328 -5.92 -23.29 3.81
N SER A 329 -6.34 -24.55 3.86
CA SER A 329 -5.69 -25.55 4.71
C SER A 329 -4.36 -25.98 4.09
N VAL A 330 -3.31 -26.03 4.90
CA VAL A 330 -2.00 -26.57 4.51
C VAL A 330 -1.63 -27.65 5.53
N GLU A 331 -1.17 -28.79 5.01
CA GLU A 331 -0.75 -29.91 5.84
C GLU A 331 0.41 -29.51 6.76
N GLY A 332 0.33 -29.85 8.04
CA GLY A 332 1.33 -29.50 9.05
C GLY A 332 1.02 -28.24 9.85
N ASP A 333 0.06 -27.42 9.41
CA ASP A 333 -0.33 -26.21 10.16
C ASP A 333 -1.03 -26.53 11.48
N LYS A 334 -0.67 -25.75 12.50
CA LYS A 334 -1.17 -25.88 13.89
C LYS A 334 -2.55 -25.25 14.05
N THR A 335 -3.58 -25.94 13.59
CA THR A 335 -4.97 -25.45 13.60
C THR A 335 -5.68 -25.60 14.95
N GLU A 336 -5.03 -26.21 15.95
CA GLU A 336 -5.62 -26.42 17.28
C GLU A 336 -5.93 -25.13 18.03
N ASN A 337 -5.23 -24.04 17.73
CA ASN A 337 -5.39 -22.73 18.36
C ASN A 337 -6.10 -21.71 17.45
N ASN A 338 -6.80 -22.18 16.42
CA ASN A 338 -7.59 -21.29 15.56
C ASN A 338 -8.63 -20.53 16.39
N ILE A 339 -8.70 -19.22 16.16
CA ILE A 339 -9.68 -18.33 16.80
C ILE A 339 -10.65 -17.86 15.72
N GLY A 340 -10.14 -17.24 14.66
CA GLY A 340 -11.02 -16.65 13.65
C GLY A 340 -10.44 -15.51 12.83
N VAL A 341 -11.35 -14.81 12.19
CA VAL A 341 -11.08 -13.54 11.53
C VAL A 341 -12.13 -12.53 11.98
N SER A 342 -11.71 -11.36 12.43
CA SER A 342 -12.61 -10.26 12.75
C SER A 342 -12.32 -9.02 11.90
N PHE A 343 -13.37 -8.49 11.28
CA PHE A 343 -13.39 -7.16 10.68
C PHE A 343 -14.28 -6.26 11.52
N GLU A 344 -13.69 -5.26 12.19
CA GLU A 344 -14.42 -4.38 13.10
C GLU A 344 -14.23 -2.89 12.77
N LYS A 345 -15.31 -2.11 12.67
CA LYS A 345 -15.21 -0.63 12.52
C LYS A 345 -14.35 -0.20 11.32
N ASN A 346 -14.42 -0.89 10.20
CA ASN A 346 -13.75 -0.44 8.97
C ASN A 346 -14.73 0.33 8.07
N TYR A 347 -14.20 1.23 7.26
CA TYR A 347 -14.98 1.97 6.26
C TYR A 347 -14.51 1.59 4.86
N PHE A 348 -15.37 0.92 4.10
CA PHE A 348 -15.15 0.57 2.70
C PHE A 348 -15.98 1.49 1.81
N THR A 349 -15.37 2.09 0.79
CA THR A 349 -16.08 2.98 -0.15
C THR A 349 -15.56 2.89 -1.57
N ALA A 350 -16.29 3.50 -2.50
CA ALA A 350 -15.97 3.50 -3.93
C ALA A 350 -15.87 2.06 -4.48
N ILE A 351 -16.99 1.34 -4.45
CA ILE A 351 -17.07 -0.09 -4.75
C ILE A 351 -17.72 -0.30 -6.12
N ARG A 352 -16.98 -0.86 -7.10
CA ARG A 352 -17.55 -1.11 -8.45
C ARG A 352 -18.28 -2.45 -8.61
N SER A 353 -18.13 -3.41 -7.70
CA SER A 353 -18.65 -4.77 -7.90
C SER A 353 -19.10 -5.49 -6.63
N LEU A 354 -18.19 -6.05 -5.83
CA LEU A 354 -18.53 -6.75 -4.58
C LEU A 354 -17.92 -6.01 -3.39
N GLY A 355 -18.64 -5.96 -2.27
CA GLY A 355 -18.05 -5.57 -1.00
C GLY A 355 -17.13 -6.65 -0.47
N MET A 356 -17.50 -7.92 -0.65
CA MET A 356 -16.66 -9.06 -0.29
C MET A 356 -16.93 -10.29 -1.14
N TYR A 357 -15.87 -11.02 -1.44
CA TYR A 357 -15.92 -12.44 -1.80
C TYR A 357 -15.26 -13.28 -0.71
N MET A 358 -15.94 -14.33 -0.25
CA MET A 358 -15.39 -15.33 0.66
C MET A 358 -15.44 -16.71 -0.01
N ASN A 359 -14.30 -17.40 -0.05
CA ASN A 359 -14.21 -18.73 -0.68
C ASN A 359 -15.00 -19.80 0.10
N LYS A 360 -15.12 -21.00 -0.48
CA LYS A 360 -15.89 -22.12 0.11
C LYS A 360 -15.15 -22.88 1.20
N SER A 361 -13.86 -22.62 1.38
CA SER A 361 -12.98 -23.40 2.25
C SER A 361 -13.26 -23.11 3.72
N ALA A 362 -13.15 -24.15 4.54
CA ALA A 362 -13.28 -24.05 5.98
C ALA A 362 -12.00 -24.58 6.63
N LEU A 363 -11.58 -23.91 7.70
CA LEU A 363 -10.50 -24.35 8.57
C LEU A 363 -11.12 -24.86 9.89
N PRO A 364 -10.54 -25.91 10.51
CA PRO A 364 -11.01 -26.38 11.81
C PRO A 364 -11.03 -25.26 12.84
N ASN A 365 -12.05 -25.24 13.71
CA ASN A 365 -12.15 -24.31 14.85
C ASN A 365 -12.08 -22.81 14.51
N MET A 366 -12.32 -22.41 13.27
CA MET A 366 -12.42 -20.98 12.90
C MET A 366 -13.83 -20.44 13.11
N SER A 367 -13.91 -19.13 13.38
CA SER A 367 -15.13 -18.33 13.29
C SER A 367 -14.83 -17.00 12.60
N TYR A 368 -15.77 -16.48 11.82
CA TYR A 368 -15.58 -15.20 11.13
C TYR A 368 -16.60 -14.18 11.62
N ARG A 369 -16.14 -12.98 11.98
CA ARG A 369 -16.99 -11.90 12.48
C ARG A 369 -16.77 -10.64 11.66
N PHE A 370 -17.86 -10.04 11.20
CA PHE A 370 -17.87 -8.74 10.54
C PHE A 370 -18.81 -7.85 11.34
N SER A 371 -18.25 -6.92 12.12
CA SER A 371 -19.02 -6.07 13.03
C SER A 371 -18.77 -4.60 12.80
N GLN A 372 -19.84 -3.80 12.77
CA GLN A 372 -19.75 -2.34 12.75
C GLN A 372 -18.96 -1.80 11.55
N ASN A 373 -18.90 -2.54 10.44
CA ASN A 373 -18.28 -2.05 9.22
C ASN A 373 -19.27 -1.22 8.41
N THR A 374 -18.74 -0.27 7.66
CA THR A 374 -19.51 0.56 6.74
C THR A 374 -19.09 0.26 5.31
N PHE A 375 -20.06 0.04 4.42
CA PHE A 375 -19.85 -0.14 2.97
C PHE A 375 -20.64 0.93 2.20
N GLY A 376 -19.98 2.03 1.85
CA GLY A 376 -20.57 3.15 1.10
C GLY A 376 -20.17 3.18 -0.37
N GLY A 377 -20.77 4.11 -1.12
CA GLY A 377 -20.28 4.46 -2.46
C GLY A 377 -20.29 3.32 -3.49
N TYR A 378 -21.31 2.46 -3.44
CA TYR A 378 -21.49 1.41 -4.43
C TYR A 378 -21.97 1.99 -5.76
N ARG A 379 -21.26 1.69 -6.85
CA ARG A 379 -21.74 1.93 -8.22
C ARG A 379 -21.21 0.86 -9.16
N TYR A 380 -22.10 0.05 -9.71
CA TYR A 380 -21.69 -0.97 -10.67
C TYR A 380 -21.13 -0.32 -11.93
N MET A 381 -19.89 -0.67 -12.29
CA MET A 381 -19.18 -0.17 -13.48
C MET A 381 -18.45 -1.29 -14.24
N ARG A 382 -18.62 -2.55 -13.82
CA ARG A 382 -17.91 -3.68 -14.46
C ARG A 382 -18.38 -3.96 -15.87
N ASP A 383 -19.57 -3.52 -16.23
CA ASP A 383 -20.13 -3.56 -17.58
C ASP A 383 -19.38 -2.67 -18.58
N GLU A 384 -18.57 -1.72 -18.12
CA GLU A 384 -17.72 -0.91 -19.01
C GLU A 384 -16.53 -1.71 -19.59
N VAL A 385 -16.14 -2.80 -18.93
CA VAL A 385 -15.01 -3.65 -19.36
C VAL A 385 -15.46 -5.06 -19.72
N TYR A 386 -16.39 -5.63 -18.95
CA TYR A 386 -16.82 -7.02 -19.08
C TYR A 386 -18.30 -7.11 -19.45
N ASN A 387 -18.67 -8.04 -20.34
CA ASN A 387 -20.06 -8.41 -20.55
C ASN A 387 -20.62 -9.15 -19.32
N SER A 388 -21.02 -8.40 -18.29
CA SER A 388 -21.46 -8.90 -17.00
C SER A 388 -22.56 -8.02 -16.42
N SER A 389 -23.25 -8.53 -15.41
CA SER A 389 -24.32 -7.82 -14.70
C SER A 389 -24.02 -7.77 -13.20
N PRO A 390 -24.57 -6.78 -12.47
CA PRO A 390 -24.33 -6.67 -11.04
C PRO A 390 -24.87 -7.90 -10.30
N TYR A 391 -24.17 -8.28 -9.24
CA TYR A 391 -24.69 -9.25 -8.29
C TYR A 391 -25.86 -8.65 -7.50
N GLY A 392 -26.86 -9.48 -7.16
CA GLY A 392 -27.97 -9.08 -6.29
C GLY A 392 -27.59 -8.91 -4.81
N HIS A 393 -26.32 -9.09 -4.46
CA HIS A 393 -25.79 -9.08 -3.10
C HIS A 393 -24.45 -8.35 -3.04
N LEU A 394 -24.16 -7.73 -1.89
CA LEU A 394 -22.89 -7.04 -1.65
C LEU A 394 -21.79 -8.00 -1.19
N LEU A 395 -22.12 -8.93 -0.28
CA LEU A 395 -21.21 -9.95 0.22
C LEU A 395 -21.55 -11.30 -0.41
N ARG A 396 -20.61 -11.85 -1.19
CA ARG A 396 -20.71 -13.19 -1.75
C ARG A 396 -19.99 -14.18 -0.85
N ILE A 397 -20.77 -14.91 -0.06
CA ILE A 397 -20.28 -15.93 0.88
C ILE A 397 -20.48 -17.31 0.25
N ALA A 398 -19.39 -17.95 -0.15
CA ALA A 398 -19.41 -19.33 -0.65
C ALA A 398 -19.18 -20.38 0.46
N ASN A 399 -18.70 -19.96 1.64
CA ASN A 399 -18.50 -20.83 2.79
C ASN A 399 -19.84 -21.22 3.43
N THR A 400 -20.08 -22.51 3.60
CA THR A 400 -21.32 -23.06 4.16
C THR A 400 -21.12 -23.81 5.48
N THR A 401 -19.94 -23.69 6.11
CA THR A 401 -19.54 -24.56 7.23
C THR A 401 -18.97 -23.78 8.40
N THR A 402 -18.09 -22.81 8.14
CA THR A 402 -17.46 -21.99 9.18
C THR A 402 -18.51 -21.04 9.76
N PRO A 403 -18.69 -20.96 11.09
CA PRO A 403 -19.57 -19.97 11.69
C PRO A 403 -19.22 -18.55 11.26
N ILE A 404 -20.21 -17.80 10.77
CA ILE A 404 -20.07 -16.41 10.31
C ILE A 404 -21.08 -15.53 11.03
N GLU A 405 -20.60 -14.47 11.69
CA GLU A 405 -21.42 -13.46 12.34
C GLU A 405 -21.30 -12.13 11.60
N LEU A 406 -22.45 -11.55 11.23
CA LEU A 406 -22.57 -10.23 10.61
C LEU A 406 -23.39 -9.33 11.54
N ASN A 407 -22.75 -8.41 12.26
CA ASN A 407 -23.45 -7.59 13.26
C ASN A 407 -23.26 -6.09 13.05
N GLU A 408 -24.34 -5.31 13.11
CA GLU A 408 -24.27 -3.82 13.13
C GLU A 408 -23.54 -3.20 11.93
N ASN A 409 -23.50 -3.88 10.78
CA ASN A 409 -22.90 -3.31 9.57
C ASN A 409 -23.90 -2.38 8.87
N THR A 410 -23.38 -1.31 8.27
CA THR A 410 -24.15 -0.41 7.42
C THR A 410 -23.69 -0.53 5.98
N TRP A 411 -24.60 -0.55 5.02
CA TRP A 411 -24.24 -0.41 3.62
C TRP A 411 -25.23 0.45 2.86
N SER A 412 -24.82 1.00 1.71
CA SER A 412 -25.69 1.70 0.78
C SER A 412 -25.68 1.02 -0.59
N GLY A 413 -26.84 0.72 -1.14
CA GLY A 413 -26.96 0.24 -2.51
C GLY A 413 -28.20 -0.61 -2.74
N PRO A 414 -28.50 -0.93 -4.01
CA PRO A 414 -29.66 -1.76 -4.36
C PRO A 414 -29.50 -3.24 -4.00
N GLN A 415 -28.30 -3.68 -3.58
CA GLN A 415 -28.00 -5.06 -3.24
C GLN A 415 -28.57 -5.47 -1.87
N GLN A 416 -28.94 -6.75 -1.75
CA GLN A 416 -29.04 -7.41 -0.45
C GLN A 416 -27.67 -7.45 0.23
N PHE A 417 -27.63 -7.54 1.56
CA PHE A 417 -26.33 -7.57 2.24
C PHE A 417 -25.52 -8.81 1.88
N THR A 418 -26.17 -9.98 1.78
CA THR A 418 -25.51 -11.26 1.46
C THR A 418 -26.29 -12.05 0.42
N ASN A 419 -25.65 -13.06 -0.18
CA ASN A 419 -26.30 -14.06 -1.02
C ASN A 419 -27.06 -15.15 -0.24
N SER A 420 -27.10 -15.10 1.09
CA SER A 420 -27.66 -16.17 1.94
C SER A 420 -28.82 -15.73 2.82
N LEU A 421 -28.98 -14.42 3.02
CA LEU A 421 -29.96 -13.77 3.88
C LEU A 421 -30.37 -12.45 3.26
N GLU A 422 -31.67 -12.12 3.35
CA GLU A 422 -32.16 -10.85 2.79
C GLU A 422 -31.49 -9.65 3.45
N ASN A 423 -31.27 -9.66 4.79
CA ASN A 423 -30.47 -8.67 5.55
C ASN A 423 -30.04 -9.21 6.92
N ASN A 424 -31.01 -9.45 7.81
CA ASN A 424 -30.82 -9.95 9.19
C ASN A 424 -31.57 -11.28 9.35
N GLY A 425 -31.10 -12.14 10.25
CA GLY A 425 -31.66 -13.48 10.48
C GLY A 425 -30.57 -14.52 10.67
N VAL A 426 -30.95 -15.80 10.58
CA VAL A 426 -30.01 -16.93 10.65
C VAL A 426 -30.27 -17.84 9.46
N SER A 427 -29.20 -18.23 8.76
CA SER A 427 -29.25 -19.19 7.65
C SER A 427 -28.01 -20.06 7.70
N ASN A 428 -28.19 -21.36 7.96
CA ASN A 428 -27.11 -22.34 8.11
C ASN A 428 -26.05 -21.88 9.14
N ASN A 429 -24.81 -21.67 8.69
CA ASN A 429 -23.66 -21.22 9.46
C ASN A 429 -23.58 -19.69 9.63
N ILE A 430 -24.52 -18.92 9.08
CA ILE A 430 -24.49 -17.45 9.08
C ILE A 430 -25.55 -16.90 10.05
N SER A 431 -25.13 -16.07 10.99
CA SER A 431 -26.00 -15.22 11.81
C SER A 431 -25.80 -13.75 11.44
N SER A 432 -26.90 -13.03 11.29
CA SER A 432 -26.91 -11.62 10.88
C SER A 432 -27.87 -10.80 11.75
N SER A 433 -27.39 -9.75 12.41
CA SER A 433 -28.20 -8.91 13.31
C SER A 433 -27.86 -7.42 13.22
N ASN A 434 -28.88 -6.58 13.39
CA ASN A 434 -28.75 -5.12 13.47
C ASN A 434 -28.03 -4.46 12.26
N ASN A 435 -27.94 -5.14 11.13
CA ASN A 435 -27.38 -4.55 9.91
C ASN A 435 -28.44 -3.68 9.21
N SER A 436 -28.02 -2.57 8.62
CA SER A 436 -28.91 -1.57 8.00
C SER A 436 -28.46 -1.17 6.59
N ASN A 437 -29.41 -1.17 5.64
CA ASN A 437 -29.23 -0.53 4.33
C ASN A 437 -29.59 0.95 4.44
N SER A 438 -28.59 1.82 4.54
CA SER A 438 -28.75 3.27 4.63
C SER A 438 -27.49 3.96 4.16
N GLU A 439 -27.62 5.13 3.54
CA GLU A 439 -26.47 5.94 3.14
C GLU A 439 -25.61 6.30 4.37
N PRO A 440 -24.34 5.88 4.40
CA PRO A 440 -23.46 6.25 5.49
C PRO A 440 -23.01 7.72 5.36
N GLU A 441 -22.67 8.33 6.49
CA GLU A 441 -22.00 9.63 6.48
C GLU A 441 -20.68 9.52 5.71
N ALA A 442 -20.42 10.47 4.81
CA ALA A 442 -19.20 10.49 4.00
C ALA A 442 -17.96 10.76 4.85
N LEU A 443 -16.81 10.26 4.39
CA LEU A 443 -15.52 10.60 5.00
C LEU A 443 -15.18 12.06 4.69
N SER A 444 -14.52 12.72 5.64
CA SER A 444 -13.92 14.05 5.46
C SER A 444 -12.48 13.98 5.89
N PHE A 445 -11.56 14.25 4.96
CA PHE A 445 -10.12 14.25 5.21
C PHE A 445 -9.65 15.66 5.54
N VAL A 446 -8.57 15.77 6.33
CA VAL A 446 -7.96 17.06 6.69
C VAL A 446 -7.54 17.82 5.43
N ASN A 447 -6.88 17.14 4.49
CA ASN A 447 -6.55 17.69 3.17
C ASN A 447 -6.08 16.56 2.24
N SER A 448 -6.99 15.90 1.52
CA SER A 448 -6.62 14.89 0.52
C SER A 448 -6.02 15.51 -0.75
N GLY A 449 -6.15 16.82 -0.98
CA GLY A 449 -5.86 17.46 -2.26
C GLY A 449 -6.98 17.29 -3.31
N LEU A 450 -8.07 16.63 -2.96
CA LEU A 450 -9.29 16.51 -3.78
C LEU A 450 -10.43 17.30 -3.15
N PRO A 451 -11.45 17.73 -3.93
CA PRO A 451 -12.63 18.39 -3.40
C PRO A 451 -13.34 17.57 -2.32
N ASP A 452 -14.04 18.25 -1.41
CA ASP A 452 -14.95 17.57 -0.47
C ASP A 452 -16.00 16.75 -1.24
N ALA A 453 -16.32 15.57 -0.71
CA ALA A 453 -17.25 14.62 -1.33
C ALA A 453 -16.87 14.20 -2.77
N TYR A 454 -15.57 14.23 -3.11
CA TYR A 454 -15.07 13.73 -4.39
C TYR A 454 -15.49 12.27 -4.65
N ASP A 455 -15.91 11.98 -5.89
CA ASP A 455 -16.22 10.61 -6.32
C ASP A 455 -14.91 9.86 -6.62
N TYR A 456 -14.43 9.08 -5.65
CA TYR A 456 -13.21 8.31 -5.83
C TYR A 456 -13.27 7.26 -6.94
N LEU A 457 -14.46 6.92 -7.47
CA LEU A 457 -14.58 6.05 -8.64
C LEU A 457 -14.27 6.77 -9.97
N SER A 458 -14.20 8.10 -9.99
CA SER A 458 -13.78 8.89 -11.16
C SER A 458 -12.28 9.22 -11.16
N LEU A 459 -11.54 8.77 -10.14
CA LEU A 459 -10.08 8.73 -10.19
C LEU A 459 -9.66 7.38 -10.77
N GLU A 460 -8.90 7.40 -11.87
CA GLU A 460 -8.40 6.22 -12.56
C GLU A 460 -6.92 6.39 -12.91
N MET A 461 -6.24 5.30 -13.25
CA MET A 461 -4.98 5.36 -13.99
C MET A 461 -5.33 5.55 -15.46
N TRP A 462 -4.63 6.45 -16.16
CA TRP A 462 -4.89 6.66 -17.57
C TRP A 462 -4.52 5.40 -18.36
N THR A 463 -5.42 4.98 -19.25
CA THR A 463 -5.18 3.87 -20.19
C THR A 463 -5.81 4.18 -21.54
N GLU A 464 -5.15 3.80 -22.61
CA GLU A 464 -5.65 4.01 -23.98
C GLU A 464 -6.80 3.03 -24.30
N THR A 465 -6.61 1.76 -23.96
CA THR A 465 -7.54 0.66 -24.24
C THR A 465 -7.62 -0.26 -23.04
N SER A 466 -8.80 -0.82 -22.75
CA SER A 466 -8.89 -1.90 -21.77
C SER A 466 -8.02 -3.07 -22.24
N THR A 467 -7.18 -3.64 -21.37
CA THR A 467 -6.41 -4.86 -21.73
C THR A 467 -7.20 -6.12 -21.40
N LEU A 468 -8.22 -5.97 -20.53
CA LEU A 468 -9.18 -6.98 -20.12
C LEU A 468 -10.50 -6.84 -20.90
N GLY A 469 -11.31 -7.89 -20.82
CA GLY A 469 -12.63 -7.93 -21.45
C GLY A 469 -12.58 -7.89 -22.98
N GLU A 470 -13.40 -7.02 -23.57
CA GLU A 470 -13.51 -6.89 -25.03
C GLU A 470 -12.41 -6.03 -25.68
N LYS A 471 -11.52 -5.45 -24.86
CA LYS A 471 -10.40 -4.60 -25.28
C LYS A 471 -10.82 -3.33 -26.02
N ASN A 472 -11.75 -2.61 -25.41
CA ASN A 472 -12.34 -1.40 -25.96
C ASN A 472 -11.44 -0.18 -25.74
N ALA A 473 -11.55 0.80 -26.63
CA ALA A 473 -11.00 2.13 -26.40
C ALA A 473 -11.59 2.76 -25.13
N VAL A 474 -10.77 3.46 -24.35
CA VAL A 474 -11.20 4.13 -23.12
C VAL A 474 -11.25 5.64 -23.34
N ASP A 475 -12.45 6.20 -23.21
CA ASP A 475 -12.69 7.63 -23.23
C ASP A 475 -12.99 8.12 -21.82
N TYR A 476 -12.53 9.33 -21.50
CA TYR A 476 -12.77 9.99 -20.21
C TYR A 476 -13.71 11.18 -20.39
N LYS A 477 -14.62 11.38 -19.43
CA LYS A 477 -15.60 12.47 -19.45
C LYS A 477 -14.98 13.74 -18.85
N GLN A 478 -15.60 14.88 -19.15
CA GLN A 478 -15.23 16.15 -18.52
C GLN A 478 -15.19 16.02 -16.99
N GLU A 479 -14.16 16.63 -16.38
CA GLU A 479 -13.85 16.59 -14.94
C GLU A 479 -13.37 15.23 -14.39
N ASP A 480 -13.36 14.15 -15.18
CA ASP A 480 -12.68 12.91 -14.75
C ASP A 480 -11.20 13.22 -14.47
N VAL A 481 -10.66 12.62 -13.42
CA VAL A 481 -9.26 12.77 -13.02
C VAL A 481 -8.53 11.47 -13.29
N VAL A 482 -7.41 11.54 -13.99
CA VAL A 482 -6.55 10.39 -14.23
C VAL A 482 -5.16 10.63 -13.66
N THR A 483 -4.49 9.59 -13.20
CA THR A 483 -3.05 9.61 -12.98
C THR A 483 -2.33 9.12 -14.23
N HIS A 484 -1.25 9.78 -14.61
CA HIS A 484 -0.35 9.34 -15.67
C HIS A 484 1.09 9.58 -15.22
N MET A 485 1.86 8.50 -15.04
CA MET A 485 3.21 8.55 -14.47
C MET A 485 3.24 9.30 -13.12
N GLY A 486 2.31 8.99 -12.22
CA GLY A 486 2.19 9.61 -10.88
C GLY A 486 1.59 11.03 -10.88
N GLN A 487 1.53 11.70 -12.03
CA GLN A 487 0.99 13.06 -12.14
C GLN A 487 -0.53 13.03 -12.39
N PRO A 488 -1.35 13.75 -11.58
CA PRO A 488 -2.78 13.87 -11.83
C PRO A 488 -3.10 14.88 -12.95
N TYR A 489 -4.08 14.52 -13.78
CA TYR A 489 -4.65 15.35 -14.85
C TYR A 489 -6.17 15.32 -14.80
N ARG A 490 -6.80 16.42 -15.20
CA ARG A 490 -8.25 16.52 -15.35
C ARG A 490 -8.62 16.64 -16.82
N CYS A 491 -9.66 15.93 -17.25
CA CYS A 491 -10.22 16.14 -18.58
C CYS A 491 -10.94 17.51 -18.64
N ALA A 492 -10.45 18.41 -19.48
CA ALA A 492 -10.89 19.81 -19.57
C ALA A 492 -12.01 20.03 -20.61
N VAL A 493 -12.27 19.02 -21.44
CA VAL A 493 -13.27 19.06 -22.51
C VAL A 493 -14.37 18.03 -22.26
N THR A 494 -15.43 18.04 -23.07
CA THR A 494 -16.57 17.11 -22.91
C THR A 494 -16.15 15.64 -22.90
N VAL A 495 -15.21 15.26 -23.77
CA VAL A 495 -14.63 13.91 -23.83
C VAL A 495 -13.14 14.02 -24.17
N CYS A 496 -12.30 13.42 -23.34
CA CYS A 496 -10.90 13.16 -23.65
C CYS A 496 -10.82 11.77 -24.28
N THR A 497 -10.67 11.75 -25.60
CA THR A 497 -10.74 10.52 -26.39
C THR A 497 -9.55 9.60 -26.13
N SER A 498 -9.76 8.30 -26.27
CA SER A 498 -8.72 7.28 -26.31
C SER A 498 -7.54 7.69 -27.20
N GLY A 499 -6.33 7.34 -26.77
CA GLY A 499 -5.06 7.67 -27.42
C GLY A 499 -4.55 9.09 -27.13
N ALA A 500 -5.34 9.94 -26.48
CA ALA A 500 -4.87 11.25 -26.02
C ALA A 500 -4.10 11.13 -24.69
N VAL A 501 -2.79 10.86 -24.79
CA VAL A 501 -1.89 10.80 -23.62
C VAL A 501 -1.93 12.14 -22.86
N PRO A 502 -2.18 12.15 -21.53
CA PRO A 502 -2.40 13.39 -20.79
C PRO A 502 -1.27 14.41 -20.87
N SER A 503 -0.02 13.96 -20.79
CA SER A 503 1.16 14.81 -20.89
C SER A 503 1.45 15.34 -22.30
N GLU A 504 0.78 14.84 -23.33
CA GLU A 504 1.02 15.20 -24.73
C GLU A 504 -0.12 16.02 -25.34
N ARG A 505 -1.25 16.16 -24.62
CA ARG A 505 -2.50 16.73 -25.13
C ARG A 505 -3.09 17.77 -24.17
N GLU A 506 -2.38 18.87 -23.98
CA GLU A 506 -2.81 20.03 -23.16
C GLU A 506 -4.10 20.68 -23.64
N ASP A 507 -4.51 20.45 -24.89
CA ASP A 507 -5.80 20.89 -25.43
C ASP A 507 -6.99 20.09 -24.88
N LEU A 508 -6.74 18.91 -24.32
CA LEU A 508 -7.75 18.03 -23.73
C LEU A 508 -7.58 17.90 -22.22
N TRP A 509 -6.33 17.86 -21.74
CA TRP A 509 -5.99 17.58 -20.35
C TRP A 509 -5.39 18.81 -19.66
N SER A 510 -5.83 19.05 -18.43
CA SER A 510 -5.24 20.06 -17.55
C SER A 510 -4.48 19.38 -16.42
N PRO A 511 -3.16 19.62 -16.25
CA PRO A 511 -2.43 19.07 -15.12
C PRO A 511 -2.94 19.65 -13.79
N LEU A 512 -3.01 18.82 -12.76
CA LEU A 512 -3.35 19.23 -11.39
C LEU A 512 -2.09 19.33 -10.53
N ALA A 513 -2.18 20.00 -9.37
CA ALA A 513 -1.11 19.90 -8.38
C ALA A 513 -1.02 18.45 -7.86
N PRO A 514 0.15 18.00 -7.36
CA PRO A 514 0.25 16.78 -6.58
C PRO A 514 -0.79 16.78 -5.44
N LEU A 515 -1.37 15.61 -5.17
CA LEU A 515 -2.35 15.46 -4.10
C LEU A 515 -1.67 15.63 -2.74
N ALA A 516 -2.31 16.33 -1.82
CA ALA A 516 -1.73 16.63 -0.52
C ALA A 516 -1.63 15.37 0.37
N ASP A 517 -2.54 14.42 0.20
CA ASP A 517 -2.53 13.13 0.89
C ASP A 517 -2.49 13.20 2.43
N ASP A 518 -3.03 14.28 3.00
CA ASP A 518 -3.45 14.31 4.40
C ASP A 518 -4.82 13.65 4.55
N VAL A 519 -4.78 12.32 4.47
CA VAL A 519 -5.92 11.41 4.60
C VAL A 519 -6.28 11.09 6.06
N ARG A 520 -5.80 11.91 7.00
CA ARG A 520 -6.30 11.86 8.38
C ARG A 520 -7.75 12.36 8.38
N ILE A 521 -8.58 11.77 9.22
CA ILE A 521 -9.96 12.19 9.35
C ILE A 521 -10.04 13.51 10.11
N VAL A 522 -10.93 14.40 9.64
CA VAL A 522 -11.22 15.67 10.33
C VAL A 522 -11.67 15.39 11.76
N PRO A 523 -11.01 15.99 12.79
CA PRO A 523 -11.37 15.80 14.19
C PRO A 523 -12.82 16.16 14.49
N GLY A 524 -13.49 15.42 15.37
CA GLY A 524 -14.88 15.65 15.75
C GLY A 524 -15.92 15.16 14.75
N SER A 525 -15.51 14.60 13.61
CA SER A 525 -16.43 13.89 12.70
C SER A 525 -16.83 12.53 13.28
N LYS A 526 -17.90 11.93 12.75
CA LYS A 526 -18.35 10.58 13.16
C LYS A 526 -17.24 9.52 13.02
N TRP A 527 -16.33 9.73 12.08
CA TRP A 527 -15.29 8.77 11.71
C TRP A 527 -13.93 9.10 12.30
N GLU A 528 -13.83 10.01 13.28
CA GLU A 528 -12.57 10.52 13.80
C GLU A 528 -11.60 9.45 14.34
N ALA A 529 -12.10 8.26 14.68
CA ALA A 529 -11.30 7.13 15.16
C ALA A 529 -10.79 6.19 14.04
N LEU A 530 -11.10 6.47 12.78
CA LEU A 530 -10.70 5.65 11.64
C LEU A 530 -9.41 6.16 10.99
N GLY A 531 -8.77 5.28 10.22
CA GLY A 531 -7.59 5.61 9.44
C GLY A 531 -6.41 5.98 10.33
N ILE A 532 -5.56 6.88 9.85
CA ILE A 532 -4.33 7.27 10.55
C ILE A 532 -4.65 7.87 11.92
N GLN A 533 -4.18 7.23 12.98
CA GLN A 533 -4.40 7.66 14.36
C GLN A 533 -3.08 7.84 15.09
N ARG A 534 -3.11 8.71 16.10
CA ARG A 534 -2.00 8.74 17.05
C ARG A 534 -1.96 7.40 17.79
N SER A 535 -0.88 6.65 17.64
CA SER A 535 -0.66 5.44 18.42
C SER A 535 -0.59 5.82 19.89
N ALA A 536 -1.48 5.27 20.71
CA ALA A 536 -1.27 5.24 22.15
C ALA A 536 -0.22 4.15 22.43
N LYS A 537 1.07 4.50 22.33
CA LYS A 537 2.16 3.63 22.83
C LYS A 537 2.15 3.63 24.36
#